data_AF-A0A523CAK0-F1
#
_entry.id   AF-A0A523CAK0-F1
#
_cell.length_a   1.000
_cell.length_b   1.000
_cell.length_c   1.000
_cell.angle_alpha   90.00
_cell.angle_beta   90.00
_cell.angle_gamma   90.00
#
_symmetry.space_group_name_H-M   'P 1'
#
loop_
_entity.id
_entity.type
_entity.pdbx_description
1 polymer ?
#
loop_
_entity_poly.entity_id
_entity_poly.type
_entity_poly.pdbx_seq_one_letter_code
_entity_poly.pdbx_strand_id
1 'polypeptide(L)'
;MKIALKKVTVRDVAEDFVDNDEQGVLGYKGKLNIRPKYQREFVYDENKRGAVLDTIRRGFPLNVIYWALNEDGTYEVLDGQQRTISFCQYVVGDFSIMIDGHPMAFHNLTQQQKEVILDYDLMVYVCEGNDTEKLDWFRTINIAGEKLYDQELRNAVYTGPWLTHAKSIFSKSNGAAYGLASKYVPGSPIRQELLETALKWKSGGKIEHYMSDHQHDPTANELWTYFRNVIEWAQLTFTTYRKEMKGVAWGPLYDEFKDEPYDPAALEKRIAALMRDPDVSKKKGIYTYVLTGEERHLSIRQFDDNMKRAAYEAQNGMCANGTKCKTPGNDDGHSVFELGEMNGDHITPWSKGGKTVAENCQMLCIPCNRDKSDL
;
A
#
# COMPACT_ATOMS: atom_id res chain seq x y z
N MET A 1 22.47 6.63 15.78
CA MET A 1 22.94 5.99 14.53
C MET A 1 24.37 6.37 14.22
N LYS A 2 25.23 5.40 13.92
CA LYS A 2 26.62 5.56 13.50
C LYS A 2 26.77 5.08 12.07
N ILE A 3 27.45 5.86 11.24
CA ILE A 3 27.67 5.57 9.82
C ILE A 3 29.16 5.70 9.53
N ALA A 4 29.75 4.66 8.95
CA ALA A 4 31.18 4.63 8.63
C ALA A 4 31.44 4.07 7.24
N LEU A 5 32.32 4.72 6.49
CA LEU A 5 32.78 4.21 5.20
C LEU A 5 33.62 2.95 5.40
N LYS A 6 33.27 1.87 4.70
CA LYS A 6 34.02 0.61 4.64
C LYS A 6 34.57 0.47 3.22
N LYS A 7 35.89 0.32 3.12
CA LYS A 7 36.54 0.03 1.83
C LYS A 7 36.37 -1.45 1.52
N VAL A 8 35.73 -1.75 0.40
CA VAL A 8 35.44 -3.12 -0.07
C VAL A 8 35.48 -3.11 -1.59
N THR A 9 36.03 -4.15 -2.20
CA THR A 9 36.05 -4.32 -3.66
C THR A 9 34.95 -5.28 -4.13
N VAL A 10 34.68 -5.32 -5.42
CA VAL A 10 33.82 -6.36 -6.03
C VAL A 10 34.33 -7.77 -5.71
N ARG A 11 35.65 -7.97 -5.76
CA ARG A 11 36.30 -9.24 -5.41
C ARG A 11 35.95 -9.70 -4.01
N ASP A 12 36.09 -8.79 -3.04
CA ASP A 12 35.80 -9.10 -1.65
C ASP A 12 34.34 -9.54 -1.48
N VAL A 13 33.39 -8.81 -2.08
CA VAL A 13 31.96 -9.11 -1.94
C VAL A 13 31.55 -10.40 -2.66
N ALA A 14 32.14 -10.68 -3.84
CA ALA A 14 31.86 -11.88 -4.62
C ALA A 14 32.56 -13.14 -4.09
N GLU A 15 33.47 -13.02 -3.13
CA GLU A 15 34.16 -14.16 -2.53
C GLU A 15 33.18 -15.05 -1.75
N ASP A 16 33.19 -16.35 -2.06
CA ASP A 16 32.24 -17.36 -1.60
C ASP A 16 30.77 -16.96 -1.81
N PHE A 17 30.48 -16.30 -2.94
CA PHE A 17 29.11 -15.95 -3.31
C PHE A 17 28.26 -17.21 -3.50
N VAL A 18 27.10 -17.23 -2.84
CA VAL A 18 26.11 -18.31 -2.95
C VAL A 18 24.73 -17.70 -3.15
N ASP A 19 24.09 -18.05 -4.27
CA ASP A 19 22.70 -17.72 -4.56
C ASP A 19 21.83 -18.97 -4.37
N ASN A 20 21.17 -19.07 -3.22
CA ASN A 20 20.28 -20.20 -2.92
C ASN A 20 18.81 -19.88 -3.25
N ASP A 21 18.57 -18.97 -4.20
CA ASP A 21 17.25 -18.50 -4.58
C ASP A 21 16.39 -18.17 -3.34
N GLU A 22 15.21 -18.77 -3.15
CA GLU A 22 14.31 -18.47 -2.02
C GLU A 22 14.97 -18.57 -0.63
N GLN A 23 16.10 -19.28 -0.49
CA GLN A 23 16.82 -19.43 0.78
C GLN A 23 17.79 -18.27 1.09
N GLY A 24 17.92 -17.30 0.21
CA GLY A 24 18.73 -16.09 0.38
C GLY A 24 20.05 -16.12 -0.38
N VAL A 25 20.73 -14.97 -0.38
CA VAL A 25 21.96 -14.74 -1.13
C VAL A 25 23.05 -14.24 -0.19
N LEU A 26 24.20 -14.93 -0.19
CA LEU A 26 25.34 -14.64 0.68
C LEU A 26 26.57 -14.26 -0.15
N GLY A 27 27.44 -13.44 0.41
CA GLY A 27 28.76 -13.13 -0.13
C GLY A 27 29.70 -12.65 0.97
N TYR A 28 30.86 -12.12 0.59
CA TYR A 28 31.89 -11.64 1.52
C TYR A 28 32.27 -12.72 2.55
N LYS A 29 32.63 -13.92 2.09
CA LYS A 29 32.97 -15.09 2.94
C LYS A 29 31.82 -15.50 3.87
N GLY A 30 30.59 -15.39 3.39
CA GLY A 30 29.38 -15.63 4.17
C GLY A 30 29.09 -14.58 5.25
N LYS A 31 29.87 -13.49 5.35
CA LYS A 31 29.63 -12.42 6.32
C LYS A 31 28.62 -11.39 5.87
N LEU A 32 28.32 -11.31 4.56
CA LEU A 32 27.32 -10.40 4.02
C LEU A 32 26.11 -11.18 3.55
N ASN A 33 24.98 -10.95 4.21
CA ASN A 33 23.68 -11.33 3.70
C ASN A 33 23.23 -10.30 2.65
N ILE A 34 23.46 -10.64 1.38
CA ILE A 34 23.13 -9.77 0.23
C ILE A 34 21.63 -9.69 0.03
N ARG A 35 20.93 -10.83 0.22
CA ARG A 35 19.46 -10.89 0.18
C ARG A 35 18.97 -11.87 1.25
N PRO A 36 18.52 -11.38 2.40
CA PRO A 36 17.78 -12.19 3.35
C PRO A 36 16.47 -12.71 2.75
N LYS A 37 15.97 -13.85 3.26
CA LYS A 37 14.71 -14.47 2.83
C LYS A 37 13.51 -13.53 2.92
N TYR A 38 13.56 -12.54 3.82
CA TYR A 38 12.50 -11.57 4.01
C TYR A 38 12.57 -10.33 3.11
N GLN A 39 13.67 -10.07 2.41
CA GLN A 39 13.73 -9.00 1.43
C GLN A 39 13.05 -9.41 0.10
N ARG A 40 12.84 -8.45 -0.81
CA ARG A 40 12.23 -8.72 -2.12
C ARG A 40 13.15 -9.52 -3.02
N GLU A 41 12.56 -10.26 -3.95
CA GLU A 41 13.32 -10.99 -4.96
C GLU A 41 14.09 -10.05 -5.90
N PHE A 42 14.96 -10.64 -6.71
CA PHE A 42 15.72 -9.91 -7.71
C PHE A 42 14.79 -9.47 -8.86
N VAL A 43 14.84 -8.20 -9.25
CA VAL A 43 13.89 -7.58 -10.21
C VAL A 43 14.56 -6.81 -11.35
N TYR A 44 15.90 -6.77 -11.39
CA TYR A 44 16.60 -6.15 -12.53
C TYR A 44 16.50 -7.04 -13.77
N ASP A 45 16.11 -6.44 -14.89
CA ASP A 45 16.20 -7.06 -16.20
C ASP A 45 17.65 -7.08 -16.72
N GLU A 46 17.88 -7.74 -17.86
CA GLU A 46 19.21 -7.84 -18.48
C GLU A 46 19.84 -6.47 -18.77
N ASN A 47 19.04 -5.48 -19.16
CA ASN A 47 19.53 -4.13 -19.45
C ASN A 47 20.04 -3.44 -18.19
N LYS A 48 19.29 -3.52 -17.08
CA LYS A 48 19.68 -2.95 -15.78
C LYS A 48 20.92 -3.63 -15.23
N ARG A 49 21.03 -4.96 -15.35
CA ARG A 49 22.24 -5.71 -14.96
C ARG A 49 23.44 -5.26 -15.81
N GLY A 50 23.27 -5.20 -17.13
CA GLY A 50 24.28 -4.73 -18.06
C GLY A 50 24.80 -3.33 -17.72
N ALA A 51 23.91 -2.41 -17.36
CA ALA A 51 24.29 -1.04 -16.97
C ALA A 51 25.15 -0.98 -15.69
N VAL A 52 24.88 -1.84 -14.70
CA VAL A 52 25.72 -1.95 -13.49
C VAL A 52 27.14 -2.38 -13.88
N LEU A 53 27.26 -3.42 -14.70
CA LEU A 53 28.57 -3.94 -15.09
C LEU A 53 29.30 -2.98 -16.04
N ASP A 54 28.60 -2.28 -16.94
CA ASP A 54 29.20 -1.27 -17.81
C ASP A 54 29.74 -0.09 -16.99
N THR A 55 29.02 0.33 -15.95
CA THR A 55 29.48 1.35 -14.99
C THR A 55 30.79 0.93 -14.32
N ILE A 56 30.82 -0.29 -13.77
CA ILE A 56 32.02 -0.86 -13.12
C ILE A 56 33.19 -0.94 -14.11
N ARG A 57 32.94 -1.50 -15.31
CA ARG A 57 33.97 -1.76 -16.32
C ARG A 57 34.57 -0.47 -16.89
N ARG A 58 33.83 0.64 -16.87
CA ARG A 58 34.29 1.98 -17.28
C ARG A 58 34.91 2.78 -16.14
N GLY A 59 34.90 2.27 -14.90
CA GLY A 59 35.37 3.00 -13.72
C GLY A 59 34.47 4.19 -13.35
N PHE A 60 33.21 4.19 -13.78
CA PHE A 60 32.25 5.23 -13.43
C PHE A 60 31.73 5.01 -12.00
N PRO A 61 31.30 6.08 -11.29
CA PRO A 61 30.83 5.96 -9.92
C PRO A 61 29.52 5.18 -9.87
N LEU A 62 29.55 4.00 -9.23
CA LEU A 62 28.37 3.25 -8.89
C LEU A 62 27.72 3.89 -7.66
N ASN A 63 26.38 3.93 -7.64
CA ASN A 63 25.65 4.45 -6.49
C ASN A 63 26.05 3.71 -5.20
N VAL A 64 26.17 4.50 -4.13
CA VAL A 64 26.52 4.07 -2.78
C VAL A 64 25.73 2.83 -2.37
N ILE A 65 26.38 1.92 -1.65
CA ILE A 65 25.80 0.71 -1.06
C ILE A 65 25.77 0.89 0.46
N TYR A 66 24.68 0.51 1.10
CA TYR A 66 24.54 0.62 2.55
C TYR A 66 24.43 -0.77 3.16
N TRP A 67 25.22 -1.04 4.20
CA TRP A 67 25.17 -2.29 4.96
C TRP A 67 24.75 -2.01 6.40
N ALA A 68 23.95 -2.88 7.00
CA ALA A 68 23.67 -2.87 8.44
C ALA A 68 24.62 -3.80 9.12
N LEU A 69 25.20 -3.36 10.24
CA LEU A 69 25.93 -4.23 11.15
C LEU A 69 24.92 -4.94 12.07
N ASN A 70 25.00 -6.27 12.09
CA ASN A 70 24.25 -7.11 13.01
C ASN A 70 25.01 -7.29 14.34
N GLU A 71 24.31 -7.70 15.39
CA GLU A 71 24.90 -7.92 16.72
C GLU A 71 25.98 -9.02 16.73
N ASP A 72 25.86 -10.00 15.83
CA ASP A 72 26.83 -11.09 15.65
C ASP A 72 28.07 -10.69 14.81
N GLY A 73 28.15 -9.41 14.39
CA GLY A 73 29.23 -8.88 13.58
C GLY A 73 29.13 -9.19 12.08
N THR A 74 28.04 -9.83 11.63
CA THR A 74 27.72 -9.99 10.21
C THR A 74 27.08 -8.71 9.64
N TYR A 75 26.95 -8.67 8.32
CA TYR A 75 26.37 -7.55 7.60
C TYR A 75 25.12 -7.98 6.83
N GLU A 76 24.17 -7.07 6.70
CA GLU A 76 23.05 -7.17 5.77
C GLU A 76 23.06 -6.01 4.78
N VAL A 77 22.79 -6.28 3.50
CA VAL A 77 22.60 -5.20 2.51
C VAL A 77 21.27 -4.49 2.76
N LEU A 78 21.35 -3.18 2.96
CA LEU A 78 20.21 -2.28 3.20
C LEU A 78 19.76 -1.57 1.93
N ASP A 79 20.72 -1.08 1.14
CA ASP A 79 20.49 -0.58 -0.22
C ASP A 79 21.62 -1.03 -1.13
N GLY A 80 21.29 -1.23 -2.40
CA GLY A 80 22.22 -1.74 -3.41
C GLY A 80 22.15 -3.24 -3.60
N GLN A 81 21.13 -3.92 -3.05
CA GLN A 81 20.88 -5.36 -3.23
C GLN A 81 20.97 -5.77 -4.71
N GLN A 82 20.22 -5.11 -5.59
CA GLN A 82 20.14 -5.46 -7.00
C GLN A 82 21.49 -5.24 -7.72
N ARG A 83 22.22 -4.18 -7.37
CA ARG A 83 23.57 -3.92 -7.92
C ARG A 83 24.56 -5.00 -7.46
N THR A 84 24.50 -5.34 -6.18
CA THR A 84 25.34 -6.35 -5.52
C THR A 84 25.16 -7.72 -6.15
N ILE A 85 23.91 -8.18 -6.24
CA ILE A 85 23.58 -9.46 -6.90
C ILE A 85 24.04 -9.44 -8.37
N SER A 86 23.83 -8.35 -9.10
CA SER A 86 24.20 -8.25 -10.52
C SER A 86 25.69 -8.47 -10.75
N PHE A 87 26.57 -7.80 -10.00
CA PHE A 87 28.01 -7.98 -10.19
C PHE A 87 28.51 -9.31 -9.64
N CYS A 88 27.94 -9.83 -8.54
CA CYS A 88 28.32 -11.14 -7.99
C CYS A 88 27.98 -12.28 -8.95
N GLN A 89 26.72 -12.32 -9.43
CA GLN A 89 26.25 -13.30 -10.42
C GLN A 89 27.08 -13.25 -11.71
N TYR A 90 27.52 -12.07 -12.13
CA TYR A 90 28.38 -11.94 -13.30
C TYR A 90 29.75 -12.58 -13.04
N VAL A 91 30.38 -12.29 -11.90
CA VAL A 91 31.69 -12.82 -11.52
C VAL A 91 31.68 -14.35 -11.43
N VAL A 92 30.62 -14.96 -10.90
CA VAL A 92 30.49 -16.43 -10.86
C VAL A 92 30.08 -17.07 -12.20
N GLY A 93 29.72 -16.24 -13.19
CA GLY A 93 29.49 -16.67 -14.57
C GLY A 93 28.04 -16.99 -14.93
N ASP A 94 27.06 -16.52 -14.17
CA ASP A 94 25.63 -16.86 -14.34
C ASP A 94 25.01 -16.26 -15.61
N PHE A 95 25.63 -15.22 -16.18
CA PHE A 95 25.12 -14.55 -17.38
C PHE A 95 26.22 -13.82 -18.17
N SER A 96 25.85 -13.37 -19.36
CA SER A 96 26.70 -12.55 -20.23
C SER A 96 26.18 -11.12 -20.33
N ILE A 97 27.09 -10.17 -20.55
CA ILE A 97 26.74 -8.77 -20.87
C ILE A 97 27.19 -8.44 -22.29
N MET A 98 26.53 -7.47 -22.92
CA MET A 98 26.93 -6.99 -24.23
C MET A 98 28.13 -6.05 -24.09
N ILE A 99 29.26 -6.44 -24.68
CA ILE A 99 30.48 -5.64 -24.78
C ILE A 99 30.78 -5.47 -26.26
N ASP A 100 30.77 -4.23 -26.74
CA ASP A 100 31.08 -3.89 -28.15
C ASP A 100 30.25 -4.67 -29.16
N GLY A 101 28.99 -4.98 -28.81
CA GLY A 101 28.06 -5.74 -29.66
C GLY A 101 28.17 -7.26 -29.54
N HIS A 102 29.02 -7.78 -28.64
CA HIS A 102 29.20 -9.21 -28.42
C HIS A 102 28.81 -9.63 -26.99
N PRO A 103 28.11 -10.76 -26.81
CA PRO A 103 27.81 -11.29 -25.48
C PRO A 103 29.08 -11.89 -24.85
N MET A 104 29.50 -11.33 -23.73
CA MET A 104 30.70 -11.73 -23.01
C MET A 104 30.36 -12.12 -21.57
N ALA A 105 30.55 -13.40 -21.24
CA ALA A 105 30.55 -13.91 -19.87
C ALA A 105 31.88 -13.59 -19.18
N PHE A 106 31.89 -13.59 -17.85
CA PHE A 106 33.09 -13.26 -17.07
C PHE A 106 34.28 -14.15 -17.41
N HIS A 107 34.07 -15.46 -17.63
CA HIS A 107 35.14 -16.39 -17.99
C HIS A 107 35.77 -16.09 -19.36
N ASN A 108 35.04 -15.45 -20.29
CA ASN A 108 35.50 -15.07 -21.62
C ASN A 108 36.35 -13.79 -21.64
N LEU A 109 36.40 -13.04 -20.53
CA LEU A 109 37.18 -11.81 -20.43
C LEU A 109 38.69 -12.10 -20.32
N THR A 110 39.51 -11.19 -20.83
CA THR A 110 40.96 -11.22 -20.58
C THR A 110 41.25 -10.99 -19.10
N GLN A 111 42.43 -11.40 -18.64
CA GLN A 111 42.82 -11.23 -17.24
C GLN A 111 42.74 -9.76 -16.79
N GLN A 112 43.20 -8.84 -17.63
CA GLN A 112 43.13 -7.40 -17.37
C GLN A 112 41.67 -6.90 -17.25
N GLN A 113 40.77 -7.40 -18.09
CA GLN A 113 39.34 -7.03 -18.02
C GLN A 113 38.68 -7.58 -16.75
N LYS A 114 39.06 -8.78 -16.30
CA LYS A 114 38.61 -9.35 -15.03
C LYS A 114 39.07 -8.51 -13.86
N GLU A 115 40.34 -8.08 -13.86
CA GLU A 115 40.92 -7.24 -12.80
C GLU A 115 40.22 -5.89 -12.67
N VAL A 116 39.87 -5.23 -13.79
CA VAL A 116 39.08 -3.98 -13.76
C VAL A 116 37.75 -4.15 -13.01
N ILE A 117 37.09 -5.29 -13.17
CA ILE A 117 35.82 -5.56 -12.50
C ILE A 117 36.05 -5.93 -11.04
N LEU A 118 36.98 -6.86 -10.78
CA LEU A 118 37.23 -7.40 -9.44
C LEU A 118 37.81 -6.35 -8.49
N ASP A 119 38.69 -5.49 -8.97
CA ASP A 119 39.40 -4.50 -8.16
C ASP A 119 38.66 -3.16 -8.08
N TYR A 120 37.44 -3.09 -8.63
CA TYR A 120 36.59 -1.91 -8.51
C TYR A 120 36.22 -1.64 -7.04
N ASP A 121 36.56 -0.45 -6.56
CA ASP A 121 36.26 0.03 -5.21
C ASP A 121 34.78 0.40 -5.05
N LEU A 122 34.09 -0.28 -4.13
CA LEU A 122 32.70 0.00 -3.79
C LEU A 122 32.63 1.10 -2.72
N MET A 123 31.74 2.08 -2.92
CA MET A 123 31.37 3.03 -1.86
C MET A 123 30.35 2.40 -0.91
N VAL A 124 30.84 1.69 0.11
CA VAL A 124 30.01 1.01 1.12
C VAL A 124 29.99 1.81 2.42
N TYR A 125 28.82 2.21 2.90
CA TYR A 125 28.66 2.71 4.26
C TYR A 125 28.04 1.64 5.16
N VAL A 126 28.68 1.36 6.28
CA VAL A 126 28.16 0.50 7.34
C VAL A 126 27.41 1.37 8.35
N CYS A 127 26.17 0.96 8.63
CA CYS A 127 25.26 1.60 9.55
C CYS A 127 25.06 0.74 10.80
N GLU A 128 25.10 1.37 11.96
CA GLU A 128 24.87 0.77 13.27
C GLU A 128 23.90 1.67 14.06
N GLY A 129 22.84 1.09 14.63
CA GLY A 129 21.79 1.84 15.32
C GLY A 129 20.65 0.93 15.77
N ASN A 130 19.71 1.50 16.52
CA ASN A 130 18.49 0.78 16.90
C ASN A 130 17.50 0.69 15.72
N ASP A 131 16.44 -0.09 15.90
CA ASP A 131 15.45 -0.37 14.85
C ASP A 131 14.76 0.88 14.30
N THR A 132 14.37 1.81 15.17
CA THR A 132 13.75 3.08 14.76
C THR A 132 14.70 3.94 13.93
N GLU A 133 15.95 4.09 14.39
CA GLU A 133 16.98 4.83 13.66
C GLU A 133 17.27 4.21 12.29
N LYS A 134 17.35 2.88 12.22
CA LYS A 134 17.52 2.15 10.96
C LYS A 134 16.35 2.41 10.01
N LEU A 135 15.10 2.36 10.49
CA LEU A 135 13.92 2.57 9.65
C LEU A 135 13.84 3.99 9.08
N ASP A 136 14.06 5.01 9.91
CA ASP A 136 14.02 6.40 9.47
C ASP A 136 15.16 6.74 8.50
N TRP A 137 16.33 6.15 8.73
CA TRP A 137 17.40 6.20 7.76
C TRP A 137 17.02 5.53 6.44
N PHE A 138 16.38 4.36 6.47
CA PHE A 138 15.92 3.69 5.25
C PHE A 138 14.95 4.55 4.45
N ARG A 139 14.00 5.20 5.12
CA ARG A 139 13.10 6.16 4.46
C ARG A 139 13.86 7.31 3.80
N THR A 140 14.91 7.80 4.44
CA THR A 140 15.73 8.91 3.96
C THR A 140 16.58 8.53 2.74
N ILE A 141 17.16 7.32 2.70
CA ILE A 141 17.99 6.90 1.55
C ILE A 141 17.16 6.36 0.38
N ASN A 142 15.94 5.87 0.62
CA ASN A 142 15.01 5.33 -0.39
C ASN A 142 14.40 6.43 -1.30
N ILE A 143 15.19 7.45 -1.64
CA ILE A 143 14.88 8.55 -2.54
C ILE A 143 15.43 8.28 -3.95
N ALA A 144 16.53 7.51 -4.06
CA ALA A 144 17.20 7.23 -5.34
C ALA A 144 17.19 5.72 -5.66
N GLY A 145 16.65 5.34 -6.82
CA GLY A 145 16.57 3.95 -7.29
C GLY A 145 15.15 3.37 -7.32
N GLU A 146 15.05 2.04 -7.43
CA GLU A 146 13.77 1.32 -7.43
C GLU A 146 13.17 1.33 -6.02
N LYS A 147 12.30 2.32 -5.76
CA LYS A 147 11.70 2.59 -4.45
C LYS A 147 11.17 1.32 -3.78
N LEU A 148 11.62 1.07 -2.55
CA LEU A 148 11.02 0.08 -1.67
C LEU A 148 9.69 0.62 -1.12
N TYR A 149 8.68 -0.24 -1.04
CA TYR A 149 7.40 0.08 -0.41
C TYR A 149 7.56 0.11 1.10
N ASP A 150 6.68 0.82 1.81
CA ASP A 150 6.82 1.04 3.25
C ASP A 150 6.90 -0.29 4.03
N GLN A 151 6.12 -1.30 3.64
CA GLN A 151 6.20 -2.62 4.26
C GLN A 151 7.52 -3.36 3.96
N GLU A 152 8.10 -3.16 2.78
CA GLU A 152 9.41 -3.72 2.45
C GLU A 152 10.51 -3.11 3.34
N LEU A 153 10.41 -1.81 3.65
CA LEU A 153 11.31 -1.13 4.58
C LEU A 153 11.17 -1.66 6.01
N ARG A 154 9.93 -1.82 6.49
CA ARG A 154 9.66 -2.38 7.83
C ARG A 154 10.23 -3.79 7.97
N ASN A 155 10.12 -4.60 6.91
CA ASN A 155 10.65 -5.97 6.90
C ASN A 155 12.17 -6.07 6.95
N ALA A 156 12.91 -5.02 6.56
CA ALA A 156 14.37 -4.98 6.70
C ALA A 156 14.82 -4.64 8.12
N VAL A 157 13.91 -4.10 8.94
CA VAL A 157 14.18 -3.73 10.34
C VAL A 157 13.67 -4.80 11.29
N TYR A 158 12.38 -5.13 11.20
CA TYR A 158 11.72 -6.05 12.11
C TYR A 158 11.82 -7.49 11.61
N THR A 159 13.02 -8.05 11.74
CA THR A 159 13.38 -9.34 11.16
C THR A 159 13.26 -10.47 12.19
N GLY A 160 12.91 -11.67 11.74
CA GLY A 160 12.86 -12.83 12.61
C GLY A 160 11.99 -13.98 12.11
N PRO A 161 11.80 -15.02 12.95
CA PRO A 161 11.02 -16.21 12.59
C PRO A 161 9.58 -15.85 12.21
N TRP A 162 8.97 -14.91 12.95
CA TRP A 162 7.62 -14.43 12.70
C TRP A 162 7.48 -13.86 11.29
N LEU A 163 8.39 -12.96 10.89
CA LEU A 163 8.31 -12.30 9.58
C LEU A 163 8.48 -13.31 8.44
N THR A 164 9.40 -14.25 8.62
CA THR A 164 9.63 -15.33 7.64
C THR A 164 8.35 -16.12 7.42
N HIS A 165 7.65 -16.50 8.50
CA HIS A 165 6.37 -17.19 8.40
C HIS A 165 5.24 -16.30 7.85
N ALA A 166 5.19 -15.02 8.21
CA ALA A 166 4.21 -14.07 7.67
C ALA A 166 4.34 -13.98 6.13
N LYS A 167 5.56 -13.81 5.62
CA LYS A 167 5.79 -13.73 4.17
C LYS A 167 5.41 -15.01 3.42
N SER A 168 5.63 -16.20 4.01
CA SER A 168 5.21 -17.44 3.34
C SER A 168 3.70 -17.54 3.14
N ILE A 169 2.92 -16.82 3.96
CA ILE A 169 1.45 -16.76 3.87
C ILE A 169 0.99 -15.61 2.96
N PHE A 170 1.54 -14.41 3.17
CA PHE A 170 1.01 -13.16 2.60
C PHE A 170 1.73 -12.64 1.36
N SER A 171 2.97 -13.08 1.11
CA SER A 171 3.85 -12.43 0.11
C SER A 171 4.25 -13.32 -1.06
N LYS A 172 3.66 -14.53 -1.18
CA LYS A 172 3.82 -15.40 -2.35
C LYS A 172 2.68 -15.18 -3.34
N SER A 173 2.98 -15.17 -4.65
CA SER A 173 1.98 -14.96 -5.72
C SER A 173 0.84 -15.98 -5.69
N ASN A 174 1.12 -17.21 -5.24
CA ASN A 174 0.14 -18.27 -5.02
C ASN A 174 -0.04 -18.59 -3.52
N GLY A 175 0.24 -17.62 -2.65
CA GLY A 175 0.16 -17.78 -1.20
C GLY A 175 -1.28 -17.92 -0.70
N ALA A 176 -1.44 -18.52 0.48
CA ALA A 176 -2.74 -18.79 1.09
C ALA A 176 -3.60 -17.53 1.25
N ALA A 177 -3.00 -16.41 1.66
CA ALA A 177 -3.74 -15.16 1.82
C ALA A 177 -4.24 -14.59 0.48
N TYR A 178 -3.44 -14.69 -0.58
CA TYR A 178 -3.83 -14.21 -1.90
C TYR A 178 -4.97 -15.06 -2.47
N GLY A 179 -4.88 -16.38 -2.36
CA GLY A 179 -5.94 -17.30 -2.76
C GLY A 179 -7.26 -17.02 -2.04
N LEU A 180 -7.21 -16.76 -0.74
CA LEU A 180 -8.37 -16.46 0.08
C LEU A 180 -9.00 -15.09 -0.22
N ALA A 181 -8.17 -14.05 -0.36
CA ALA A 181 -8.63 -12.67 -0.24
C ALA A 181 -8.55 -11.83 -1.53
N SER A 182 -7.98 -12.32 -2.64
CA SER A 182 -7.75 -11.52 -3.87
C SER A 182 -9.00 -10.86 -4.49
N LYS A 183 -10.20 -11.39 -4.20
CA LYS A 183 -11.50 -10.80 -4.56
C LYS A 183 -11.96 -9.66 -3.64
N TYR A 184 -11.45 -9.61 -2.42
CA TYR A 184 -11.88 -8.71 -1.35
C TYR A 184 -10.83 -7.64 -1.03
N VAL A 185 -9.55 -8.00 -1.10
CA VAL A 185 -8.42 -7.15 -0.75
C VAL A 185 -7.57 -6.91 -1.99
N PRO A 186 -7.40 -5.66 -2.44
CA PRO A 186 -6.46 -5.34 -3.50
C PRO A 186 -5.03 -5.43 -2.98
N GLY A 187 -4.09 -5.68 -3.89
CA GLY A 187 -2.67 -5.60 -3.59
C GLY A 187 -1.88 -6.70 -4.27
N SER A 188 -0.62 -6.41 -4.54
CA SER A 188 0.38 -7.33 -5.04
C SER A 188 1.02 -8.08 -3.87
N PRO A 189 0.95 -9.43 -3.84
CA PRO A 189 1.66 -10.23 -2.83
C PRO A 189 3.17 -9.97 -2.84
N ILE A 190 3.76 -9.85 -4.04
CA ILE A 190 5.21 -9.62 -4.21
C ILE A 190 5.62 -8.26 -3.64
N ARG A 191 4.76 -7.23 -3.75
CA ARG A 191 4.96 -5.92 -3.12
C ARG A 191 4.51 -5.86 -1.66
N GLN A 192 4.07 -6.99 -1.11
CA GLN A 192 3.72 -7.17 0.30
C GLN A 192 2.53 -6.33 0.79
N GLU A 193 1.70 -5.84 -0.14
CA GLU A 193 0.54 -4.98 0.17
C GLU A 193 -0.55 -5.74 0.96
N LEU A 194 -0.66 -7.07 0.76
CA LEU A 194 -1.56 -7.92 1.55
C LEU A 194 -1.08 -8.05 3.01
N LEU A 195 0.23 -8.23 3.22
CA LEU A 195 0.82 -8.29 4.56
C LEU A 195 0.62 -6.95 5.29
N GLU A 196 0.88 -5.85 4.59
CA GLU A 196 0.66 -4.50 5.10
C GLU A 196 -0.81 -4.28 5.49
N THR A 197 -1.75 -4.71 4.65
CA THR A 197 -3.18 -4.58 4.93
C THR A 197 -3.58 -5.39 6.18
N ALA A 198 -3.13 -6.65 6.28
CA ALA A 198 -3.41 -7.50 7.43
C ALA A 198 -2.86 -6.88 8.72
N LEU A 199 -1.62 -6.39 8.69
CA LEU A 199 -0.97 -5.71 9.81
C LEU A 199 -1.71 -4.43 10.19
N LYS A 200 -2.09 -3.61 9.20
CA LYS A 200 -2.83 -2.37 9.42
C LYS A 200 -4.14 -2.64 10.13
N TRP A 201 -4.88 -3.66 9.72
CA TRP A 201 -6.13 -4.06 10.35
C TRP A 201 -5.90 -4.55 11.79
N LYS A 202 -5.02 -5.55 11.97
CA LYS A 202 -4.77 -6.16 13.28
C LYS A 202 -4.21 -5.18 14.32
N SER A 203 -3.40 -4.21 13.89
CA SER A 203 -2.74 -3.24 14.78
C SER A 203 -3.47 -1.89 14.91
N GLY A 204 -4.60 -1.70 14.24
CA GLY A 204 -5.25 -0.38 14.15
C GLY A 204 -4.36 0.69 13.52
N GLY A 205 -3.48 0.28 12.59
CA GLY A 205 -2.52 1.15 11.89
C GLY A 205 -1.14 1.27 12.55
N LYS A 206 -0.93 0.71 13.75
CA LYS A 206 0.37 0.71 14.45
C LYS A 206 1.26 -0.45 14.01
N ILE A 207 1.55 -0.53 12.72
CA ILE A 207 2.23 -1.67 12.09
C ILE A 207 3.60 -1.93 12.72
N GLU A 208 4.39 -0.88 12.91
CA GLU A 208 5.77 -0.98 13.41
C GLU A 208 5.83 -1.51 14.84
N HIS A 209 4.90 -1.07 15.70
CA HIS A 209 4.81 -1.59 17.07
C HIS A 209 4.45 -3.08 17.05
N TYR A 210 3.47 -3.49 16.25
CA TYR A 210 3.09 -4.89 16.13
C TYR A 210 4.27 -5.74 15.65
N MET A 211 4.99 -5.30 14.61
CA MET A 211 6.14 -6.06 14.12
C MET A 211 7.27 -6.13 15.15
N SER A 212 7.56 -5.03 15.87
CA SER A 212 8.56 -5.00 16.94
C SER A 212 8.23 -5.96 18.08
N ASP A 213 6.98 -6.02 18.51
CA ASP A 213 6.53 -6.88 19.61
C ASP A 213 6.56 -8.38 19.22
N HIS A 214 6.32 -8.68 17.95
CA HIS A 214 6.14 -10.05 17.46
C HIS A 214 7.32 -10.62 16.66
N GLN A 215 8.36 -9.84 16.32
CA GLN A 215 9.42 -10.29 15.41
C GLN A 215 10.13 -11.59 15.85
N HIS A 216 10.20 -11.84 17.15
CA HIS A 216 10.82 -13.03 17.74
C HIS A 216 9.84 -14.21 17.95
N ASP A 217 8.55 -14.02 17.68
CA ASP A 217 7.58 -15.11 17.76
C ASP A 217 7.91 -16.19 16.74
N PRO A 218 7.66 -17.47 17.05
CA PRO A 218 7.98 -18.56 16.14
C PRO A 218 7.09 -18.55 14.88
N THR A 219 5.89 -17.96 14.94
CA THR A 219 4.90 -18.03 13.85
C THR A 219 4.02 -16.78 13.77
N ALA A 220 3.61 -16.39 12.56
CA ALA A 220 2.55 -15.40 12.32
C ALA A 220 1.10 -15.94 12.39
N ASN A 221 0.86 -17.00 13.16
CA ASN A 221 -0.46 -17.67 13.22
C ASN A 221 -1.58 -16.77 13.74
N GLU A 222 -1.28 -15.86 14.68
CA GLU A 222 -2.25 -14.91 15.19
C GLU A 222 -2.73 -13.97 14.08
N LEU A 223 -1.79 -13.33 13.38
CA LEU A 223 -2.09 -12.44 12.24
C LEU A 223 -2.87 -13.18 11.15
N TRP A 224 -2.45 -14.41 10.83
CA TRP A 224 -3.13 -15.23 9.82
C TRP A 224 -4.55 -15.61 10.23
N THR A 225 -4.76 -16.00 11.48
CA THR A 225 -6.09 -16.36 12.00
C THR A 225 -7.01 -15.14 11.96
N TYR A 226 -6.54 -13.99 12.43
CA TYR A 226 -7.29 -12.74 12.36
C TYR A 226 -7.70 -12.41 10.92
N PHE A 227 -6.74 -12.38 9.99
CA PHE A 227 -7.02 -12.03 8.60
C PHE A 227 -8.01 -13.01 7.94
N ARG A 228 -7.87 -14.31 8.23
CA ARG A 228 -8.79 -15.33 7.73
C ARG A 228 -10.21 -15.09 8.24
N ASN A 229 -10.37 -14.85 9.54
CA ASN A 229 -11.67 -14.59 10.15
C ASN A 229 -12.34 -13.35 9.55
N VAL A 230 -11.60 -12.28 9.28
CA VAL A 230 -12.11 -11.08 8.60
C VAL A 230 -12.71 -11.43 7.24
N ILE A 231 -11.98 -12.19 6.43
CA ILE A 231 -12.43 -12.53 5.06
C ILE A 231 -13.58 -13.55 5.08
N GLU A 232 -13.51 -14.55 5.94
CA GLU A 232 -14.57 -15.54 6.11
C GLU A 232 -15.87 -14.89 6.62
N TRP A 233 -15.77 -13.98 7.60
CA TRP A 233 -16.92 -13.20 8.05
C TRP A 233 -17.53 -12.37 6.92
N ALA A 234 -16.72 -11.70 6.11
CA ALA A 234 -17.22 -10.95 4.95
C ALA A 234 -17.94 -11.86 3.94
N GLN A 235 -17.42 -13.06 3.70
CA GLN A 235 -18.04 -14.05 2.80
C GLN A 235 -19.37 -14.61 3.34
N LEU A 236 -19.44 -14.86 4.65
CA LEU A 236 -20.64 -15.38 5.31
C LEU A 236 -21.73 -14.30 5.46
N THR A 237 -21.33 -13.06 5.71
CA THR A 237 -22.25 -11.92 5.89
C THR A 237 -22.77 -11.40 4.54
N PHE A 238 -21.93 -11.39 3.51
CA PHE A 238 -22.24 -10.88 2.18
C PHE A 238 -22.14 -11.98 1.13
N THR A 239 -23.15 -12.84 1.10
CA THR A 239 -23.14 -14.11 0.35
C THR A 239 -23.13 -13.96 -1.16
N THR A 240 -23.53 -12.80 -1.71
CA THR A 240 -23.51 -12.54 -3.15
C THR A 240 -22.32 -11.65 -3.50
N TYR A 241 -21.27 -12.27 -4.03
CA TYR A 241 -20.09 -11.55 -4.47
C TYR A 241 -20.39 -10.55 -5.59
N ARG A 242 -19.86 -9.33 -5.45
CA ARG A 242 -19.78 -8.33 -6.51
C ARG A 242 -18.40 -7.70 -6.53
N LYS A 243 -17.94 -7.23 -7.68
CA LYS A 243 -16.60 -6.63 -7.83
C LYS A 243 -16.37 -5.41 -6.92
N GLU A 244 -17.44 -4.71 -6.55
CA GLU A 244 -17.44 -3.54 -5.66
C GLU A 244 -16.99 -3.87 -4.24
N MET A 245 -17.03 -5.15 -3.85
CA MET A 245 -16.50 -5.66 -2.57
C MET A 245 -14.97 -5.55 -2.49
N LYS A 246 -14.28 -5.49 -3.63
CA LYS A 246 -12.83 -5.40 -3.66
C LYS A 246 -12.37 -4.04 -3.16
N GLY A 247 -11.62 -4.05 -2.06
CA GLY A 247 -11.06 -2.86 -1.41
C GLY A 247 -12.06 -2.10 -0.54
N VAL A 248 -13.08 -2.77 -0.02
CA VAL A 248 -13.78 -2.34 1.21
C VAL A 248 -12.80 -2.58 2.38
N ALA A 249 -12.84 -1.71 3.39
CA ALA A 249 -12.03 -1.85 4.60
C ALA A 249 -12.60 -2.93 5.53
N TRP A 250 -12.44 -4.20 5.14
CA TRP A 250 -13.06 -5.35 5.84
C TRP A 250 -12.59 -5.52 7.28
N GLY A 251 -11.32 -5.27 7.60
CA GLY A 251 -10.78 -5.39 8.97
C GLY A 251 -11.54 -4.55 9.99
N PRO A 252 -11.59 -3.21 9.83
CA PRO A 252 -12.37 -2.36 10.73
C PRO A 252 -13.85 -2.76 10.84
N LEU A 253 -14.48 -3.15 9.73
CA LEU A 253 -15.88 -3.61 9.75
C LEU A 253 -16.05 -4.91 10.52
N TYR A 254 -15.11 -5.86 10.37
CA TYR A 254 -15.13 -7.09 11.14
C TYR A 254 -14.96 -6.80 12.63
N ASP A 255 -14.01 -5.94 13.00
CA ASP A 255 -13.73 -5.62 14.40
C ASP A 255 -14.92 -4.97 15.10
N GLU A 256 -15.71 -4.17 14.38
CA GLU A 256 -16.90 -3.50 14.90
C GLU A 256 -18.17 -4.36 14.85
N PHE A 257 -18.37 -5.16 13.79
CA PHE A 257 -19.68 -5.76 13.49
C PHE A 257 -19.72 -7.30 13.49
N LYS A 258 -18.61 -8.01 13.79
CA LYS A 258 -18.58 -9.49 13.71
C LYS A 258 -19.55 -10.22 14.63
N ASP A 259 -19.92 -9.61 15.76
CA ASP A 259 -20.76 -10.22 16.79
C ASP A 259 -22.26 -9.89 16.61
N GLU A 260 -22.61 -9.09 15.59
CA GLU A 260 -23.98 -8.71 15.30
C GLU A 260 -24.75 -9.81 14.55
N PRO A 261 -26.00 -10.13 14.94
CA PRO A 261 -26.78 -11.22 14.37
C PRO A 261 -27.46 -10.82 13.05
N TYR A 262 -26.66 -10.61 12.00
CA TYR A 262 -27.19 -10.26 10.68
C TYR A 262 -27.94 -11.44 10.02
N ASP A 263 -29.03 -11.13 9.33
CA ASP A 263 -29.64 -12.01 8.33
C ASP A 263 -29.03 -11.69 6.94
N PRO A 264 -28.19 -12.59 6.39
CA PRO A 264 -27.55 -12.35 5.09
C PRO A 264 -28.55 -12.16 3.94
N ALA A 265 -29.73 -12.80 3.99
CA ALA A 265 -30.75 -12.65 2.97
C ALA A 265 -31.40 -11.26 3.01
N ALA A 266 -31.66 -10.74 4.21
CA ALA A 266 -32.16 -9.38 4.41
C ALA A 266 -31.11 -8.33 3.97
N LEU A 267 -29.84 -8.53 4.34
CA LEU A 267 -28.74 -7.67 3.90
C LEU A 267 -28.62 -7.66 2.38
N GLU A 268 -28.62 -8.82 1.73
CA GLU A 268 -28.52 -8.94 0.28
C GLU A 268 -29.68 -8.23 -0.43
N LYS A 269 -30.92 -8.37 0.07
CA LYS A 269 -32.08 -7.63 -0.47
C LYS A 269 -31.87 -6.10 -0.39
N ARG A 270 -31.34 -5.60 0.73
CA ARG A 270 -31.03 -4.17 0.91
C ARG A 270 -29.90 -3.72 -0.02
N ILE A 271 -28.83 -4.50 -0.15
CA ILE A 271 -27.70 -4.23 -1.05
C ILE A 271 -28.18 -4.19 -2.50
N ALA A 272 -28.97 -5.17 -2.94
CA ALA A 272 -29.50 -5.23 -4.29
C ALA A 272 -30.44 -4.05 -4.62
N ALA A 273 -31.16 -3.52 -3.64
CA ALA A 273 -31.94 -2.29 -3.80
C ALA A 273 -31.03 -1.06 -4.01
N LEU A 274 -30.01 -0.89 -3.16
CA LEU A 274 -29.05 0.22 -3.25
C LEU A 274 -28.19 0.16 -4.51
N MET A 275 -27.85 -1.05 -4.98
CA MET A 275 -27.12 -1.26 -6.23
C MET A 275 -27.91 -0.75 -7.44
N ARG A 276 -29.24 -0.90 -7.43
CA ARG A 276 -30.14 -0.41 -8.49
C ARG A 276 -30.51 1.05 -8.35
N ASP A 277 -30.29 1.66 -7.18
CA ASP A 277 -30.62 3.06 -6.97
C ASP A 277 -29.69 3.96 -7.79
N PRO A 278 -30.21 4.75 -8.75
CA PRO A 278 -29.41 5.67 -9.55
C PRO A 278 -28.82 6.81 -8.70
N ASP A 279 -29.38 7.07 -7.52
CA ASP A 279 -28.88 8.11 -6.63
C ASP A 279 -27.65 7.67 -5.84
N VAL A 280 -27.39 6.37 -5.71
CA VAL A 280 -26.18 5.87 -5.02
C VAL A 280 -25.03 5.81 -6.02
N SER A 281 -24.10 6.75 -5.97
CA SER A 281 -22.96 6.78 -6.90
C SER A 281 -21.76 5.94 -6.42
N LYS A 282 -21.50 5.86 -5.11
CA LYS A 282 -20.38 5.10 -4.54
C LYS A 282 -20.81 3.69 -4.14
N LYS A 283 -20.94 2.81 -5.14
CA LYS A 283 -21.42 1.42 -4.95
C LYS A 283 -20.59 0.59 -3.96
N LYS A 284 -19.28 0.83 -3.87
CA LYS A 284 -18.41 0.21 -2.86
C LYS A 284 -18.83 0.55 -1.43
N GLY A 285 -19.28 1.78 -1.17
CA GLY A 285 -19.65 2.22 0.18
C GLY A 285 -20.98 1.65 0.66
N ILE A 286 -21.74 0.96 -0.21
CA ILE A 286 -22.96 0.24 0.19
C ILE A 286 -22.67 -0.76 1.31
N TYR A 287 -21.56 -1.51 1.22
CA TYR A 287 -21.22 -2.53 2.23
C TYR A 287 -20.97 -1.93 3.62
N THR A 288 -20.35 -0.75 3.69
CA THR A 288 -20.18 -0.02 4.95
C THR A 288 -21.50 0.59 5.42
N TYR A 289 -22.30 1.16 4.52
CA TYR A 289 -23.59 1.77 4.84
C TYR A 289 -24.60 0.78 5.41
N VAL A 290 -24.68 -0.44 4.87
CA VAL A 290 -25.67 -1.41 5.36
C VAL A 290 -25.38 -1.87 6.79
N LEU A 291 -24.13 -1.76 7.24
CA LEU A 291 -23.72 -2.04 8.62
C LEU A 291 -23.85 -0.81 9.53
N THR A 292 -23.34 0.35 9.08
CA THR A 292 -23.22 1.58 9.91
C THR A 292 -24.47 2.47 9.88
N GLY A 293 -25.26 2.42 8.81
CA GLY A 293 -26.35 3.37 8.56
C GLY A 293 -25.90 4.76 8.08
N GLU A 294 -24.60 5.03 7.96
CA GLU A 294 -24.07 6.36 7.64
C GLU A 294 -24.11 6.67 6.12
N GLU A 295 -24.98 7.59 5.70
CA GLU A 295 -25.19 7.92 4.28
C GLU A 295 -23.94 8.45 3.56
N ARG A 296 -22.98 9.03 4.31
CA ARG A 296 -21.71 9.55 3.77
C ARG A 296 -20.91 8.51 2.97
N HIS A 297 -21.13 7.21 3.22
CA HIS A 297 -20.48 6.14 2.45
C HIS A 297 -21.07 5.95 1.06
N LEU A 298 -22.33 6.35 0.82
CA LEU A 298 -23.04 6.10 -0.43
C LEU A 298 -22.75 7.12 -1.52
N SER A 299 -22.30 8.33 -1.15
CA SER A 299 -22.14 9.48 -2.05
C SER A 299 -23.41 9.68 -2.90
N ILE A 300 -24.46 10.21 -2.28
CA ILE A 300 -25.75 10.41 -2.95
C ILE A 300 -25.61 11.43 -4.08
N ARG A 301 -26.27 11.15 -5.22
CA ARG A 301 -26.30 11.99 -6.41
C ARG A 301 -26.75 13.40 -6.02
N GLN A 302 -26.01 14.39 -6.51
CA GLN A 302 -26.39 15.78 -6.37
C GLN A 302 -27.34 16.17 -7.51
N PHE A 303 -28.21 17.14 -7.23
CA PHE A 303 -29.03 17.77 -8.27
C PHE A 303 -28.14 18.41 -9.34
N ASP A 304 -28.52 18.25 -10.60
CA ASP A 304 -27.85 18.94 -11.70
C ASP A 304 -28.26 20.42 -11.79
N ASP A 305 -27.52 21.18 -12.60
CA ASP A 305 -27.69 22.63 -12.67
C ASP A 305 -29.06 23.04 -13.26
N ASN A 306 -29.67 22.21 -14.10
CA ASN A 306 -31.00 22.45 -14.64
C ASN A 306 -32.07 22.30 -13.55
N MET A 307 -31.97 21.24 -12.73
CA MET A 307 -32.85 21.05 -11.58
C MET A 307 -32.72 22.19 -10.57
N LYS A 308 -31.48 22.60 -10.24
CA LYS A 308 -31.22 23.73 -9.35
C LYS A 308 -31.78 25.04 -9.90
N ARG A 309 -31.58 25.31 -11.20
CA ARG A 309 -32.14 26.50 -11.87
C ARG A 309 -33.66 26.50 -11.80
N ALA A 310 -34.31 25.39 -12.12
CA ALA A 310 -35.78 25.30 -12.07
C ALA A 310 -36.32 25.54 -10.65
N ALA A 311 -35.70 24.92 -9.63
CA ALA A 311 -36.08 25.13 -8.24
C ALA A 311 -35.84 26.58 -7.76
N TYR A 312 -34.75 27.20 -8.21
CA TYR A 312 -34.44 28.60 -7.91
C TYR A 312 -35.50 29.56 -8.44
N GLU A 313 -35.90 29.42 -9.72
CA GLU A 313 -36.95 30.26 -10.31
C GLU A 313 -38.29 30.02 -9.63
N ALA A 314 -38.63 28.76 -9.32
CA ALA A 314 -39.86 28.42 -8.60
C ALA A 314 -39.92 29.02 -7.19
N GLN A 315 -38.77 29.19 -6.54
CA GLN A 315 -38.63 29.81 -5.22
C GLN A 315 -38.41 31.33 -5.27
N ASN A 316 -38.37 31.94 -6.46
CA ASN A 316 -38.01 33.35 -6.66
C ASN A 316 -36.68 33.74 -5.97
N GLY A 317 -35.69 32.84 -5.98
CA GLY A 317 -34.39 33.04 -5.33
C GLY A 317 -34.42 33.07 -3.80
N MET A 318 -35.55 32.74 -3.16
CA MET A 318 -35.68 32.69 -1.70
C MET A 318 -35.24 31.34 -1.13
N CYS A 319 -34.64 31.35 0.06
CA CYS A 319 -34.25 30.13 0.77
C CYS A 319 -35.48 29.35 1.24
N ALA A 320 -35.53 28.04 0.96
CA ALA A 320 -36.67 27.20 1.33
C ALA A 320 -36.91 27.06 2.85
N ASN A 321 -35.92 27.41 3.70
CA ASN A 321 -36.11 27.47 5.15
C ASN A 321 -36.97 28.68 5.59
N GLY A 322 -37.24 29.66 4.72
CA GLY A 322 -38.07 30.84 5.03
C GLY A 322 -37.59 31.56 6.29
N THR A 323 -38.50 31.79 7.24
CA THR A 323 -38.21 32.43 8.55
C THR A 323 -37.23 31.65 9.43
N LYS A 324 -36.88 30.41 9.07
CA LYS A 324 -35.83 29.62 9.74
C LYS A 324 -34.48 29.76 9.04
N CYS A 325 -34.35 30.68 8.08
CA CYS A 325 -33.09 30.95 7.41
C CYS A 325 -32.01 31.34 8.41
N LYS A 326 -30.79 30.83 8.23
CA LYS A 326 -29.64 31.08 9.10
C LYS A 326 -28.75 32.23 8.60
N THR A 327 -29.07 32.81 7.45
CA THR A 327 -28.35 33.99 6.95
C THR A 327 -28.68 35.19 7.84
N PRO A 328 -27.68 35.86 8.45
CA PRO A 328 -27.90 37.07 9.23
C PRO A 328 -28.65 38.14 8.40
N GLY A 329 -29.72 38.71 8.96
CA GLY A 329 -30.52 39.73 8.29
C GLY A 329 -31.64 39.20 7.39
N ASN A 330 -31.84 37.89 7.29
CA ASN A 330 -32.98 37.26 6.59
C ASN A 330 -33.99 36.62 7.57
N ASP A 331 -34.24 37.30 8.70
CA ASP A 331 -35.12 36.77 9.76
C ASP A 331 -36.59 36.67 9.32
N ASP A 332 -37.00 37.46 8.32
CA ASP A 332 -38.34 37.42 7.73
C ASP A 332 -38.50 36.35 6.63
N GLY A 333 -37.40 35.78 6.14
CA GLY A 333 -37.37 34.74 5.13
C GLY A 333 -37.57 35.20 3.68
N HIS A 334 -37.59 36.51 3.41
CA HIS A 334 -37.93 37.06 2.08
C HIS A 334 -36.72 37.57 1.29
N SER A 335 -35.50 37.44 1.82
CA SER A 335 -34.29 37.82 1.08
C SER A 335 -34.11 36.95 -0.17
N VAL A 336 -33.79 37.62 -1.27
CA VAL A 336 -33.44 36.98 -2.55
C VAL A 336 -31.91 36.81 -2.59
N PHE A 337 -31.48 35.58 -2.86
CA PHE A 337 -30.07 35.21 -3.00
C PHE A 337 -29.74 35.01 -4.47
N GLU A 338 -28.50 35.27 -4.89
CA GLU A 338 -28.05 34.88 -6.22
C GLU A 338 -27.92 33.35 -6.33
N LEU A 339 -28.08 32.76 -7.53
CA LEU A 339 -28.02 31.30 -7.68
C LEU A 339 -26.72 30.70 -7.12
N GLY A 340 -25.59 31.39 -7.30
CA GLY A 340 -24.27 30.95 -6.81
C GLY A 340 -24.15 30.94 -5.27
N GLU A 341 -25.09 31.58 -4.57
CA GLU A 341 -25.16 31.64 -3.10
C GLU A 341 -26.08 30.57 -2.51
N MET A 342 -26.60 29.67 -3.35
CA MET A 342 -27.55 28.63 -2.98
C MET A 342 -27.09 27.24 -3.41
N ASN A 343 -27.56 26.22 -2.69
CA ASN A 343 -27.37 24.81 -3.01
C ASN A 343 -28.72 24.13 -3.21
N GLY A 344 -28.77 23.20 -4.16
CA GLY A 344 -29.90 22.30 -4.31
C GLY A 344 -29.86 21.23 -3.23
N ASP A 345 -30.98 21.02 -2.56
CA ASP A 345 -31.15 20.09 -1.46
C ASP A 345 -32.48 19.33 -1.61
N HIS A 346 -32.60 18.17 -0.96
CA HIS A 346 -33.79 17.35 -1.05
C HIS A 346 -34.92 17.91 -0.16
N ILE A 347 -36.15 17.96 -0.68
CA ILE A 347 -37.35 18.26 0.13
C ILE A 347 -37.61 17.11 1.10
N THR A 348 -37.76 15.89 0.54
CA THR A 348 -37.74 14.64 1.30
C THR A 348 -36.32 14.10 1.31
N PRO A 349 -35.66 13.94 2.47
CA PRO A 349 -34.31 13.39 2.55
C PRO A 349 -34.19 12.01 1.89
N TRP A 350 -33.02 11.71 1.34
CA TRP A 350 -32.78 10.43 0.67
C TRP A 350 -32.98 9.22 1.62
N SER A 351 -32.56 9.30 2.88
CA SER A 351 -32.86 8.28 3.93
C SER A 351 -34.33 7.98 4.11
N LYS A 352 -35.21 8.94 3.82
CA LYS A 352 -36.66 8.79 3.94
C LYS A 352 -37.32 8.40 2.61
N GLY A 353 -36.53 8.01 1.61
CA GLY A 353 -37.00 7.57 0.30
C GLY A 353 -37.09 8.68 -0.76
N GLY A 354 -36.62 9.89 -0.45
CA GLY A 354 -36.58 10.98 -1.43
C GLY A 354 -35.58 10.71 -2.57
N LYS A 355 -35.99 11.02 -3.79
CA LYS A 355 -35.17 10.84 -5.00
C LYS A 355 -34.53 12.13 -5.47
N THR A 356 -33.41 12.03 -6.19
CA THR A 356 -32.73 13.19 -6.78
C THR A 356 -33.38 13.54 -8.12
N VAL A 357 -34.59 14.11 -8.04
CA VAL A 357 -35.43 14.52 -9.17
C VAL A 357 -35.89 15.96 -8.97
N ALA A 358 -36.26 16.65 -10.05
CA ALA A 358 -36.60 18.07 -10.02
C ALA A 358 -37.71 18.38 -8.99
N GLU A 359 -38.70 17.51 -8.85
CA GLU A 359 -39.85 17.66 -7.94
C GLU A 359 -39.46 17.58 -6.46
N ASN A 360 -38.30 17.00 -6.17
CA ASN A 360 -37.77 16.87 -4.81
C ASN A 360 -36.59 17.82 -4.56
N CYS A 361 -36.28 18.72 -5.50
CA CYS A 361 -35.23 19.72 -5.37
C CYS A 361 -35.79 21.01 -4.77
N GLN A 362 -35.12 21.52 -3.74
CA GLN A 362 -35.33 22.87 -3.20
C GLN A 362 -33.99 23.60 -3.08
N MET A 363 -34.02 24.93 -3.13
CA MET A 363 -32.82 25.76 -2.96
C MET A 363 -32.70 26.26 -1.53
N LEU A 364 -31.53 26.02 -0.92
CA LEU A 364 -31.14 26.56 0.38
C LEU A 364 -29.95 27.51 0.22
N CYS A 365 -29.93 28.62 0.97
CA CYS A 365 -28.72 29.43 1.04
C CYS A 365 -27.56 28.62 1.63
N ILE A 366 -26.31 29.00 1.31
CA ILE A 366 -25.11 28.30 1.79
C ILE A 366 -25.10 28.04 3.31
N PRO A 367 -25.42 29.02 4.19
CA PRO A 367 -25.47 28.79 5.64
C PRO A 367 -26.46 27.67 6.04
N CYS A 368 -27.69 27.71 5.50
CA CYS A 368 -28.72 26.71 5.78
C CYS A 368 -28.34 25.31 5.28
N ASN A 369 -27.64 25.21 4.15
CA ASN A 369 -27.21 23.93 3.60
C ASN A 369 -26.05 23.32 4.42
N ARG A 370 -25.12 24.14 4.90
CA ARG A 370 -23.99 23.69 5.72
C ARG A 370 -24.43 23.18 7.09
N ASP A 371 -25.39 23.85 7.72
CA ASP A 371 -25.95 23.47 9.02
C ASP A 371 -26.58 22.05 9.02
N LYS A 372 -27.02 21.56 7.85
CA LYS A 372 -27.52 20.18 7.70
C LYS A 372 -26.42 19.12 7.70
N SER A 373 -25.17 19.51 7.48
CA SER A 373 -24.03 18.60 7.29
C SER A 373 -23.37 18.19 8.60
N ASP A 374 -23.71 18.87 9.71
CA ASP A 374 -23.20 18.64 11.07
C ASP A 374 -24.18 17.83 11.96
N LEU A 375 -25.12 17.10 11.34
CA LEU A 375 -26.07 16.18 11.98
C LEU A 375 -25.84 14.72 11.57
#